data_AF-A0A538QG46-F1
#
_entry.id   AF-A0A538QG46-F1
#
_cell.length_a   1.000
_cell.length_b   1.000
_cell.length_c   1.000
_cell.angle_alpha   90.00
_cell.angle_beta   90.00
_cell.angle_gamma   90.00
#
_symmetry.space_group_name_H-M   'P 1'
#
loop_
_entity.id
_entity.type
_entity.pdbx_description
1 polymer ?
#
loop_
_entity_poly.entity_id
_entity_poly.type
_entity_poly.pdbx_seq_one_letter_code
_entity_poly.pdbx_strand_id
1 'polypeptide(L)'
;MNVDRLSITLDPRLGAAARKAAKRAKVSLSTWIAEATADRIRNELLGEALDRWEAEEGALTQEDLDRAAESLGLSRRRKARRA
;
A
#
# COMPACT_ATOMS: atom_id res chain seq x y z
N MET A 1 -19.54 -2.23 18.50
CA MET A 1 -18.90 -2.31 17.17
C MET A 1 -19.52 -3.48 16.43
N ASN A 2 -20.10 -3.24 15.25
CA ASN A 2 -20.54 -4.33 14.38
C ASN A 2 -19.31 -4.87 13.66
N VAL A 3 -19.06 -6.17 13.75
CA VAL A 3 -17.89 -6.82 13.15
C VAL A 3 -18.39 -7.83 12.13
N ASP A 4 -18.02 -7.63 10.87
CA ASP A 4 -18.24 -8.63 9.83
C ASP A 4 -17.18 -9.73 9.92
N ARG A 5 -17.60 -10.99 10.09
CA ARG A 5 -16.68 -12.13 10.22
C ARG A 5 -16.53 -12.84 8.90
N LEU A 6 -15.31 -12.85 8.39
CA LEU A 6 -14.94 -13.51 7.16
C LEU A 6 -14.19 -14.82 7.46
N SER A 7 -14.62 -15.91 6.82
CA SER A 7 -13.82 -17.13 6.70
C SER A 7 -13.04 -17.08 5.40
N ILE A 8 -11.71 -17.09 5.48
CA ILE A 8 -10.84 -16.97 4.31
C ILE A 8 -9.87 -18.14 4.25
N THR A 9 -9.63 -18.63 3.03
CA THR A 9 -8.60 -19.64 2.76
C THR A 9 -7.35 -18.92 2.25
N LEU A 10 -6.20 -19.25 2.84
CA LEU A 10 -4.91 -18.68 2.46
C LEU A 10 -3.93 -19.80 2.14
N ASP A 11 -2.97 -19.51 1.26
CA ASP A 11 -1.78 -20.35 1.12
C ASP A 11 -1.13 -20.54 2.52
N PRO A 12 -0.77 -21.77 2.91
CA PRO A 12 -0.22 -22.03 4.24
C PRO A 12 1.05 -21.24 4.56
N ARG A 13 1.92 -21.00 3.57
CA ARG A 13 3.15 -20.23 3.75
C ARG A 13 2.82 -18.76 3.97
N LEU A 14 1.85 -18.23 3.22
CA LEU A 14 1.35 -16.86 3.42
C LEU A 14 0.72 -16.69 4.80
N GLY A 15 -0.13 -17.64 5.23
CA GLY A 15 -0.74 -17.61 6.56
C GLY A 15 0.29 -17.63 7.69
N ALA A 16 1.34 -18.45 7.56
CA ALA A 16 2.46 -18.47 8.51
C ALA A 16 3.25 -17.16 8.52
N ALA A 17 3.51 -16.57 7.35
CA ALA A 17 4.19 -15.29 7.22
C ALA A 17 3.38 -14.15 7.84
N ALA A 18 2.06 -14.09 7.60
CA ALA A 18 1.16 -13.10 8.16
C ALA A 18 1.13 -13.18 9.71
N ARG A 19 1.04 -14.39 10.28
CA ARG A 19 1.13 -14.58 11.74
C ARG A 19 2.44 -14.07 12.32
N LYS A 20 3.58 -14.36 11.66
CA LYS A 20 4.89 -13.84 12.09
C LYS A 20 4.94 -12.31 12.00
N ALA A 21 4.37 -11.72 10.95
CA ALA A 21 4.35 -10.27 10.76
C ALA A 21 3.48 -9.57 11.80
N ALA A 22 2.26 -10.06 12.04
CA ALA A 22 1.36 -9.56 13.09
C ALA A 22 2.04 -9.61 14.47
N LYS A 23 2.74 -10.71 14.79
CA LYS A 23 3.52 -10.84 16.03
C LYS A 23 4.61 -9.78 16.15
N ARG A 24 5.39 -9.53 15.08
CA ARG A 24 6.42 -8.47 15.08
C ARG A 24 5.82 -7.08 15.25
N ALA A 25 4.67 -6.83 14.64
CA ALA A 25 3.93 -5.58 14.74
C ALA A 25 3.14 -5.42 16.05
N LYS A 26 3.10 -6.46 16.91
CA LYS A 26 2.34 -6.51 18.17
C LYS A 26 0.84 -6.26 17.99
N VAL A 27 0.27 -6.71 16.88
CA VAL A 27 -1.18 -6.64 16.60
C VAL A 27 -1.76 -8.04 16.38
N SER A 28 -3.09 -8.16 16.41
CA SER A 28 -3.77 -9.42 16.09
C SER A 28 -3.61 -9.78 14.60
N LEU A 29 -3.74 -11.07 14.25
CA LEU A 29 -3.71 -11.50 12.85
C LEU A 29 -4.83 -10.84 12.03
N SER A 30 -6.03 -10.73 12.60
CA SER A 30 -7.17 -10.06 11.94
C SER A 30 -6.89 -8.58 11.70
N THR A 31 -6.28 -7.88 12.67
CA THR A 31 -5.87 -6.47 12.51
C THR A 31 -4.85 -6.34 11.38
N TRP A 32 -3.80 -7.17 11.39
CA TRP A 32 -2.77 -7.17 10.36
C TRP A 32 -3.33 -7.39 8.95
N ILE A 33 -4.24 -8.36 8.78
CA ILE A 33 -4.86 -8.65 7.48
C ILE A 33 -5.82 -7.53 7.08
N ALA A 34 -6.60 -6.98 8.02
CA ALA A 34 -7.51 -5.88 7.75
C ALA A 34 -6.77 -4.62 7.28
N GLU A 35 -5.67 -4.26 7.95
CA GLU A 35 -4.81 -3.13 7.56
C GLU A 35 -4.20 -3.35 6.18
N ALA A 36 -3.61 -4.52 5.92
CA ALA A 36 -3.04 -4.84 4.61
C ALA A 36 -4.09 -4.79 3.48
N THR A 37 -5.32 -5.23 3.78
CA THR A 37 -6.45 -5.18 2.84
C THR A 37 -6.88 -3.73 2.60
N ALA A 38 -7.00 -2.93 3.65
CA ALA A 38 -7.36 -1.52 3.57
C ALA A 38 -6.32 -0.70 2.80
N ASP A 39 -5.03 -0.97 3.01
CA ASP A 39 -3.94 -0.33 2.28
C ASP A 39 -3.98 -0.66 0.79
N ARG A 40 -4.26 -1.92 0.44
CA ARG A 40 -4.42 -2.32 -0.96
C ARG A 40 -5.58 -1.60 -1.63
N ILE A 41 -6.77 -1.60 -0.99
CA ILE A 41 -7.96 -0.92 -1.52
C ILE A 41 -7.69 0.58 -1.66
N ARG A 42 -7.05 1.22 -0.67
CA ARG A 42 -6.71 2.64 -0.73
C ARG A 42 -5.80 2.96 -1.91
N ASN A 43 -4.81 2.11 -2.19
CA ASN A 43 -3.91 2.29 -3.32
C ASN A 43 -4.62 2.11 -4.66
N GLU A 44 -5.53 1.14 -4.77
CA GLU A 44 -6.37 0.93 -5.97
C GLU A 44 -7.26 2.17 -6.23
N LEU A 45 -7.98 2.64 -5.21
CA LEU A 45 -8.83 3.84 -5.31
C LEU A 45 -8.03 5.12 -5.59
N LEU A 46 -6.80 5.22 -5.06
CA LEU A 46 -5.92 6.34 -5.36
C LEU A 46 -5.51 6.34 -6.83
N GLY A 47 -5.22 5.17 -7.41
CA GLY A 47 -4.96 5.03 -8.84
C GLY A 47 -6.12 5.54 -9.68
N GLU A 48 -7.34 5.09 -9.39
CA GLU A 48 -8.56 5.53 -10.10
C GLU A 48 -8.84 7.03 -9.93
N ALA A 49 -8.48 7.61 -8.79
CA ALA A 49 -8.59 9.05 -8.56
C ALA A 49 -7.57 9.83 -9.40
N LEU A 50 -6.33 9.34 -9.51
CA LEU A 50 -5.30 9.92 -10.36
C LEU A 50 -5.68 9.83 -11.83
N ASP A 51 -6.17 8.68 -12.30
CA ASP A 51 -6.60 8.50 -13.70
C ASP A 51 -7.70 9.50 -14.09
N ARG A 52 -8.68 9.73 -13.20
CA ARG A 52 -9.72 10.75 -13.42
C ARG A 52 -9.15 12.16 -13.45
N TRP A 53 -8.25 12.47 -12.52
CA TRP A 53 -7.60 13.78 -12.48
C TRP A 53 -6.78 14.04 -13.74
N GLU A 54 -6.03 13.05 -14.25
CA GLU A 54 -5.25 13.20 -15.49
C GLU A 54 -6.14 13.40 -16.73
N ALA A 55 -7.34 12.81 -16.73
CA ALA A 55 -8.31 13.02 -17.80
C ALA A 55 -8.89 14.45 -17.82
N GLU A 56 -8.98 15.09 -16.65
CA GLU A 56 -9.52 16.45 -16.48
C GLU A 56 -8.44 17.53 -16.67
N GLU A 57 -7.26 17.33 -16.08
CA GLU A 57 -6.21 18.35 -15.94
C GLU A 57 -4.95 18.07 -16.79
N GLY A 58 -4.83 16.87 -17.36
CA GLY A 58 -3.65 16.39 -18.08
C GLY A 58 -2.70 15.57 -17.20
N ALA A 59 -1.85 14.76 -17.84
CA ALA A 59 -0.96 13.83 -17.14
C ALA A 59 0.13 14.52 -16.30
N LEU A 60 0.50 13.91 -15.17
CA LEU A 60 1.64 14.39 -14.38
C LEU A 60 2.93 14.21 -15.17
N THR A 61 3.71 15.29 -15.30
CA THR A 61 5.01 15.21 -15.97
C THR A 61 6.06 14.58 -15.06
N GLN A 62 7.17 14.10 -15.62
CA GLN A 62 8.29 13.59 -14.81
C GLN A 62 8.85 14.67 -13.88
N GLU A 63 8.82 15.95 -14.29
CA GLU A 63 9.26 17.07 -13.46
C GLU A 63 8.34 17.24 -12.23
N ASP A 64 7.03 17.10 -12.40
CA ASP A 64 6.07 17.16 -11.30
C ASP A 64 6.27 16.00 -10.33
N LEU A 65 6.51 14.80 -10.85
CA LEU A 65 6.81 13.61 -10.05
C LEU A 65 8.12 13.74 -9.27
N ASP A 66 9.16 14.32 -9.89
CA ASP A 66 10.45 14.55 -9.24
C ASP A 66 10.32 15.59 -8.12
N ARG A 67 9.60 16.70 -8.37
CA ARG A 67 9.30 17.74 -7.37
C ARG A 67 8.50 17.18 -6.19
N ALA A 68 7.52 16.32 -6.47
CA ALA A 68 6.75 15.61 -5.43
C ALA A 68 7.62 14.62 -4.64
N ALA A 69 8.52 13.88 -5.30
CA ALA A 69 9.43 12.96 -4.64
C ALA A 69 10.42 13.69 -3.71
N GLU A 70 10.87 14.89 -4.10
CA GLU A 70 11.70 15.74 -3.25
C GLU A 70 10.96 16.23 -2.01
N SER A 71 9.72 16.71 -2.14
CA SER A 71 8.93 17.18 -1.00
C SER A 71 8.61 16.06 0.01
N LEU A 72 8.46 14.83 -0.46
CA LEU A 72 8.26 13.63 0.36
C LEU A 72 9.56 13.02 0.89
N GLY A 73 10.73 13.57 0.52
CA GLY A 73 12.04 13.05 0.93
C GLY A 73 12.40 11.67 0.33
N LEU A 74 11.73 11.27 -0.76
CA LEU A 74 11.90 9.96 -1.41
C LEU A 74 13.07 9.93 -2.40
N SER A 75 13.65 11.08 -2.74
CA SER A 75 14.67 11.29 -3.77
C SER A 75 15.99 10.50 -3.59
N ARG A 76 16.23 9.86 -2.44
CA ARG A 76 17.50 9.16 -2.15
C ARG A 76 17.53 7.63 -2.33
N ARG A 77 16.39 6.94 -2.56
CA ARG A 77 16.40 5.44 -2.60
C ARG A 77 16.67 4.80 -3.95
N ARG A 78 16.55 5.51 -5.08
CA ARG A 78 16.72 4.91 -6.42
C ARG A 78 18.19 4.61 -6.78
N LYS A 79 19.15 5.33 -6.19
CA LYS A 79 20.59 5.16 -6.49
C LYS A 79 21.25 3.96 -5.76
N ALA A 80 20.67 3.49 -4.67
CA ALA A 80 21.25 2.42 -3.83
C ALA A 80 20.85 0.99 -4.24
N ARG A 81 19.92 0.79 -5.20
CA ARG A 81 19.51 -0.55 -5.68
C ARG A 81 20.15 -0.96 -7.01
N ARG A 82 21.11 -0.18 -7.53
CA ARG A 82 21.87 -0.46 -8.76
C ARG A 82 23.39 -0.51 -8.56
N ALA A 83 23.86 -0.64 -7.32
CA ALA A 83 25.27 -0.88 -6.99
C ALA A 83 25.44 -2.30 -6.43
#